data_AF-A0A426XDD1-F1
#
_entry.id   AF-A0A426XDD1-F1
#
_cell.length_a   1.000
_cell.length_b   1.000
_cell.length_c   1.000
_cell.angle_alpha   90.00
_cell.angle_beta   90.00
_cell.angle_gamma   90.00
#
_symmetry.space_group_name_H-M   'P 1'
#
loop_
_entity.id
_entity.type
_entity.pdbx_description
1 polymer ?
#
loop_
_entity_poly.entity_id
_entity_poly.type
_entity_poly.pdbx_seq_one_letter_code
_entity_poly.pdbx_strand_id
1 'polypeptide(L)'
;FSFVAPIIYQVHRARDGKSFATRRVDARQHGIVMFTLLCSFQKEEAGFEHQEVLMPNVPGPEMLLSMEELRERRITDPRLPM
;
A
#
# COMPACT_ATOMS: atom_id res chain seq x y z
N PHE A 1 -14.57 3.28 25.41
CA PHE A 1 -14.14 3.45 24.01
C PHE A 1 -14.27 2.10 23.32
N SER A 2 -15.09 2.00 22.26
CA SER A 2 -15.24 0.75 21.51
C SER A 2 -14.12 0.65 20.48
N PHE A 3 -13.36 -0.45 20.49
CA PHE A 3 -12.29 -0.71 19.53
C PHE A 3 -12.80 -1.03 18.11
N VAL A 4 -14.11 -1.21 17.94
CA VAL A 4 -14.74 -1.74 16.71
C VAL A 4 -15.51 -0.67 15.91
N ALA A 5 -15.31 0.62 16.22
CA ALA A 5 -16.02 1.67 15.51
C ALA A 5 -15.63 1.71 14.02
N PRO A 6 -16.61 1.90 13.10
CA PRO A 6 -16.34 1.91 11.67
C PRO A 6 -15.46 3.10 11.28
N ILE A 7 -14.68 2.91 10.21
CA ILE A 7 -13.94 3.98 9.56
C ILE A 7 -14.80 4.56 8.44
N ILE A 8 -15.06 5.86 8.49
CA ILE A 8 -15.77 6.60 7.46
C ILE A 8 -14.75 7.26 6.54
N TYR A 9 -14.75 6.88 5.28
CA TYR A 9 -13.89 7.48 4.26
C TYR A 9 -14.61 8.63 3.57
N GLN A 10 -14.24 9.86 3.92
CA GLN A 10 -14.83 11.05 3.33
C GLN A 10 -13.99 11.53 2.14
N VAL A 11 -14.57 11.45 0.95
CA VAL A 11 -13.89 11.82 -0.30
C VAL A 11 -14.20 13.26 -0.67
N HIS A 12 -13.15 14.07 -0.83
CA HIS A 12 -13.22 15.43 -1.32
C HIS A 12 -12.66 15.52 -2.74
N ARG A 13 -13.39 16.17 -3.64
CA ARG A 13 -12.93 16.49 -5.00
C ARG A 13 -12.02 17.72 -4.92
N ALA A 14 -10.71 17.49 -4.91
CA ALA A 14 -9.74 18.58 -4.89
C ALA A 14 -9.59 19.25 -6.26
N ARG A 15 -9.55 18.45 -7.33
CA ARG A 15 -9.46 18.92 -8.71
C ARG A 15 -10.05 17.91 -9.69
N ASP A 16 -10.70 18.42 -10.73
CA ASP A 16 -11.04 17.65 -11.93
C ASP A 16 -10.54 18.41 -13.16
N GLY A 17 -9.46 17.91 -13.74
CA GLY A 17 -8.88 18.42 -14.99
C GLY A 17 -9.24 17.55 -16.19
N LYS A 18 -8.65 17.86 -17.34
CA LYS A 18 -8.89 17.13 -18.60
C LYS A 18 -8.40 15.68 -18.54
N SER A 19 -7.17 15.47 -18.08
CA SER A 19 -6.51 14.15 -18.00
C SER A 19 -6.30 13.63 -16.58
N PHE A 20 -6.34 14.52 -15.57
CA PHE A 20 -6.11 14.16 -14.16
C PHE A 20 -7.28 14.53 -13.26
N ALA A 21 -7.55 13.69 -12.27
CA ALA A 21 -8.48 13.95 -11.18
C ALA A 21 -7.78 13.73 -9.83
N THR A 22 -7.85 14.71 -8.93
CA THR A 22 -7.24 14.62 -7.60
C THR A 22 -8.33 14.47 -6.54
N ARG A 23 -8.14 13.53 -5.62
CA ARG A 23 -9.01 13.31 -4.47
C ARG A 23 -8.21 13.42 -3.18
N ARG A 24 -8.84 14.01 -2.18
CA ARG A 24 -8.41 13.88 -0.78
C ARG A 24 -9.39 12.94 -0.08
N VAL A 25 -8.89 11.96 0.65
CA VAL A 25 -9.73 11.05 1.44
C VAL A 25 -9.33 11.17 2.90
N ASP A 26 -10.26 11.64 3.73
CA ASP A 26 -10.07 11.64 5.18
C ASP A 26 -10.77 10.40 5.74
N ALA A 27 -10.00 9.50 6.34
CA ALA A 27 -10.50 8.34 7.07
C ALA A 27 -10.77 8.75 8.51
N ARG A 28 -12.04 8.70 8.92
CA ARG A 28 -12.51 9.16 10.23
C ARG A 28 -13.02 8.02 11.07
N GLN A 29 -12.58 7.96 12.33
CA GLN A 29 -13.13 7.05 13.33
C GLN A 29 -13.53 7.88 14.54
N HIS A 30 -14.75 7.67 15.07
CA HIS A 30 -15.32 8.53 16.12
C HIS A 30 -15.34 10.03 15.77
N GLY A 31 -15.51 10.37 14.48
CA GLY A 31 -15.51 11.76 13.98
C GLY A 31 -14.12 12.39 13.84
N ILE A 32 -13.08 11.76 14.38
CA ILE A 32 -11.69 12.23 14.35
C ILE A 32 -11.01 11.69 13.08
N VAL A 33 -10.29 12.54 12.36
CA VAL A 33 -9.49 12.12 11.20
C VAL A 33 -8.28 11.35 11.70
N MET A 34 -8.20 10.07 11.35
CA MET A 34 -7.08 9.20 11.70
C MET A 34 -6.02 9.13 10.61
N PHE A 35 -6.44 9.34 9.36
CA PHE A 35 -5.58 9.25 8.20
C PHE A 35 -6.11 10.14 7.07
N THR A 36 -5.19 10.74 6.32
CA THR A 36 -5.51 11.52 5.12
C THR A 36 -4.70 10.98 3.95
N LEU A 37 -5.38 10.59 2.87
CA LEU A 37 -4.80 10.24 1.58
C LEU A 37 -4.97 11.39 0.60
N LEU A 38 -3.92 11.67 -0.17
CA LEU A 38 -4.03 12.39 -1.43
C LEU A 38 -3.74 11.39 -2.55
N CYS A 39 -4.68 11.25 -3.48
CA CYS A 39 -4.51 10.38 -4.64
C CYS A 39 -4.85 11.12 -5.93
N SER A 40 -4.10 10.80 -6.98
CA SER A 40 -4.27 11.34 -8.32
C SER A 40 -4.59 10.20 -9.27
N PHE A 41 -5.60 10.38 -10.11
CA PHE A 41 -6.01 9.45 -11.14
C PHE A 41 -5.74 10.09 -12.49
N GLN A 42 -5.13 9.34 -13.40
CA GLN A 42 -4.88 9.78 -14.77
C GLN A 42 -5.65 8.87 -15.75
N LYS A 43 -6.10 9.44 -16.87
CA LYS A 43 -6.54 8.64 -18.01
C LYS A 43 -5.34 7.90 -18.61
N GLU A 44 -5.57 6.72 -19.15
CA GLU A 44 -4.55 5.99 -19.88
C GLU A 44 -4.13 6.78 -21.14
N GLU A 45 -2.83 7.00 -21.29
CA GLU A 45 -2.21 7.79 -22.37
C GLU A 45 -0.86 7.16 -22.72
N ALA A 46 -0.54 7.05 -24.02
CA ALA A 46 0.77 6.59 -24.45
C ALA A 46 1.85 7.66 -24.17
N GLY A 47 3.06 7.23 -23.85
CA GLY A 47 4.17 8.12 -23.52
C GLY A 47 5.52 7.42 -23.62
N PHE A 48 6.55 8.07 -23.07
CA PHE A 48 7.86 7.44 -22.94
C PHE A 48 7.84 6.37 -21.85
N GLU A 49 8.45 5.22 -22.13
CA GLU A 49 8.63 4.14 -21.17
C GLU A 49 10.11 3.99 -20.84
N HIS A 50 10.45 4.15 -19.56
CA HIS A 50 11.78 3.82 -19.06
C HIS A 50 11.68 3.37 -17.60
N GLN A 51 12.58 2.48 -17.19
CA GLN A 51 12.78 2.10 -15.80
C GLN A 51 14.28 2.21 -15.51
N GLU A 52 14.65 3.05 -14.53
CA GLU A 52 16.07 3.34 -14.23
C GLU A 52 16.80 2.12 -13.66
N VAL A 53 16.12 1.32 -12.83
CA VAL A 53 16.73 0.23 -12.07
C VAL A 53 16.27 -1.11 -12.62
N LEU A 54 17.23 -1.97 -12.97
CA LEU A 54 16.97 -3.37 -13.29
C LEU A 54 16.53 -4.13 -12.04
N MET A 55 15.58 -5.06 -12.19
CA MET A 55 15.19 -5.95 -11.11
C MET A 55 16.43 -6.68 -10.56
N PRO A 56 16.65 -6.72 -9.23
CA PRO A 56 17.79 -7.42 -8.67
C PRO A 56 17.70 -8.92 -8.92
N ASN A 57 18.86 -9.57 -9.08
CA ASN A 57 18.91 -11.02 -9.19
C ASN A 57 18.72 -11.66 -7.81
N VAL A 58 17.50 -12.07 -7.50
CA VAL A 58 17.10 -12.74 -6.26
C VAL A 58 16.46 -14.08 -6.57
N PRO A 59 16.48 -15.06 -5.65
CA PRO A 59 15.78 -16.32 -5.82
C PRO A 59 14.28 -16.10 -6.14
N GLY A 60 13.73 -16.94 -7.02
CA GLY A 60 12.29 -17.01 -7.25
C GLY A 60 11.52 -17.41 -5.99
N PRO A 61 10.24 -17.05 -5.88
CA PRO A 61 9.44 -17.29 -4.68
C PRO A 61 9.35 -18.78 -4.30
N GLU A 62 9.41 -19.69 -5.27
CA GLU A 62 9.44 -21.15 -5.07
C GLU A 62 10.68 -21.66 -4.34
N MET A 63 11.76 -20.86 -4.32
CA MET A 63 12.99 -21.16 -3.58
C MET A 63 13.02 -20.51 -2.19
N LEU A 64 11.98 -19.77 -1.83
CA LEU A 64 11.85 -19.11 -0.53
C LEU A 64 10.89 -19.87 0.36
N LEU A 65 11.16 -19.80 1.66
CA LEU A 65 10.20 -20.25 2.66
C LEU A 65 9.07 -19.23 2.78
N SER A 66 7.87 -19.72 3.04
CA SER A 66 6.77 -18.88 3.48
C SER A 66 7.08 -18.23 4.83
N MET A 67 6.38 -17.14 5.14
CA MET A 67 6.50 -16.48 6.45
C MET A 67 6.09 -17.40 7.62
N GLU A 68 5.22 -18.38 7.37
CA GLU A 68 4.82 -19.37 8.38
C GLU A 68 5.96 -20.35 8.67
N GLU A 69 6.54 -20.95 7.63
CA GLU A 69 7.69 -21.85 7.77
C GLU A 69 8.90 -21.18 8.41
N LEU A 70 9.16 -19.91 8.10
CA LEU A 70 10.22 -19.13 8.75
C LEU A 70 9.97 -18.97 10.25
N ARG A 71 8.73 -18.67 10.66
CA ARG A 71 8.38 -18.52 12.08
C ARG A 71 8.56 -19.82 12.84
N GLU A 72 8.12 -20.94 12.28
CA GLU A 72 8.26 -22.27 12.89
C GLU A 72 9.72 -22.66 13.04
N ARG A 73 10.51 -22.52 11.96
CA ARG A 73 11.95 -22.85 11.99
C ARG A 73 12.73 -21.97 12.95
N ARG A 74 12.29 -20.73 13.20
CA ARG A 74 12.96 -19.84 14.15
C ARG A 74 12.84 -20.30 15.61
N ILE A 75 11.85 -21.13 15.93
CA ILE A 75 11.74 -21.76 17.27
C ILE A 75 12.99 -22.61 17.55
N THR A 76 13.53 -23.26 16.51
CA THR A 76 14.69 -24.16 16.61
C THR A 76 16.00 -23.52 16.15
N ASP A 77 15.97 -22.48 15.28
CA ASP A 77 17.13 -21.68 14.89
C ASP A 77 16.85 -20.16 14.96
N PRO A 78 17.25 -19.48 16.04
CA PRO A 78 16.96 -18.06 16.23
C PRO A 78 17.74 -17.12 15.29
N ARG A 79 18.66 -17.62 14.46
CA ARG A 79 19.46 -16.80 13.52
C ARG A 79 18.71 -16.46 12.22
N LEU A 80 17.56 -17.08 11.97
CA LEU A 80 16.79 -16.81 10.76
C LEU A 80 16.20 -15.39 10.76
N PRO A 81 16.11 -14.74 9.58
CA PRO A 81 15.55 -13.39 9.44
C PRO A 81 14.07 -13.35 9.88
N MET A 82 13.66 -12.18 10.38
CA MET A 82 12.28 -11.91 10.81
C MET A 82 11.36 -11.56 9.65
#